data_AF-A0A4R2P2W8-F1
#
_entry.id   AF-A0A4R2P2W8-F1
#
_cell.length_a   1.000
_cell.length_b   1.000
_cell.length_c   1.000
_cell.angle_alpha   90.00
_cell.angle_beta   90.00
_cell.angle_gamma   90.00
#
_symmetry.space_group_name_H-M   'P 1'
#
loop_
_entity.id
_entity.type
_entity.pdbx_description
1 polymer ?
#
loop_
_entity_poly.entity_id
_entity_poly.type
_entity_poly.pdbx_seq_one_letter_code
_entity_poly.pdbx_strand_id
1 'polypeptide(L)'
;MDLLPLLNRLEILLFTIENGLELLSATIKGATKVAFHGNLVGSLISKFTGFDDKIKSLVNNALDPLDEIAANVESIRKAVGSLITDYPTLLTNFKPYFDNAVFQKSDYHNVYLYNQVALNILQEMDLLFSDIVTQLAHHKANAIDALCAVSKNVKGNMKLLDE
;
A
#
# COMPACT_ATOMS: atom_id res chain seq x y z
N MET A 1 2.39 6.09 7.56
CA MET A 1 1.11 6.84 7.69
C MET A 1 0.02 5.80 7.62
N ASP A 2 -0.78 5.65 8.67
CA ASP A 2 -1.83 4.63 8.72
C ASP A 2 -3.01 5.08 7.84
N LEU A 3 -3.39 4.25 6.86
CA LEU A 3 -4.47 4.55 5.91
C LEU A 3 -5.85 4.19 6.48
N LEU A 4 -5.91 3.36 7.51
CA LEU A 4 -7.17 2.90 8.10
C LEU A 4 -8.06 4.04 8.60
N PRO A 5 -7.55 5.09 9.30
CA PRO A 5 -8.39 6.21 9.73
C PRO A 5 -9.02 6.98 8.55
N LEU A 6 -8.35 7.05 7.41
CA LEU A 6 -8.88 7.72 6.21
C LEU A 6 -9.94 6.86 5.53
N LEU A 7 -9.70 5.56 5.40
CA LEU A 7 -10.66 4.62 4.82
C LEU A 7 -11.94 4.53 5.65
N ASN A 8 -11.83 4.46 6.98
CA ASN A 8 -12.99 4.45 7.88
C ASN A 8 -13.83 5.74 7.76
N ARG A 9 -13.19 6.91 7.63
CA ARG A 9 -13.91 8.17 7.40
C ARG A 9 -14.62 8.19 6.05
N LEU A 10 -13.99 7.65 5.01
CA LEU A 10 -14.58 7.53 3.69
C LEU A 10 -15.79 6.59 3.71
N GLU A 11 -15.70 5.45 4.39
CA GLU A 11 -16.82 4.51 4.53
C GLU A 11 -18.03 5.16 5.23
N ILE A 12 -17.80 5.89 6.33
CA ILE A 12 -18.85 6.63 7.05
C ILE A 12 -19.50 7.69 6.16
N LEU A 13 -18.71 8.43 5.37
CA LEU A 13 -19.22 9.43 4.45
C LEU A 13 -20.09 8.80 3.37
N LEU A 14 -19.62 7.72 2.74
CA LEU A 14 -20.38 6.99 1.72
C LEU A 14 -21.68 6.42 2.29
N PHE A 15 -21.65 5.86 3.50
CA PHE A 15 -22.85 5.39 4.19
C PHE A 15 -23.86 6.52 4.44
N THR A 16 -23.39 7.70 4.82
CA THR A 16 -24.26 8.86 5.05
C THR A 16 -24.93 9.32 3.76
N ILE A 17 -24.17 9.33 2.65
CA ILE A 17 -24.69 9.69 1.32
C ILE A 17 -25.72 8.67 0.84
N GLU A 18 -25.41 7.38 0.93
CA GLU A 18 -26.31 6.27 0.57
C GLU A 18 -27.65 6.40 1.27
N ASN A 19 -27.65 6.46 2.61
CA ASN A 19 -28.89 6.61 3.39
C ASN A 19 -29.66 7.89 3.03
N GLY A 20 -28.96 8.98 2.72
CA GLY A 20 -29.60 10.22 2.28
C GLY A 20 -30.35 10.04 0.95
N LEU A 21 -29.71 9.40 -0.03
CA LEU A 21 -30.30 9.14 -1.34
C LEU A 21 -31.48 8.17 -1.24
N GLU A 22 -31.35 7.10 -0.46
CA GLU A 22 -32.42 6.14 -0.21
C GLU A 22 -33.62 6.78 0.50
N LEU A 23 -33.36 7.64 1.50
CA LEU A 23 -34.42 8.36 2.22
C LEU A 23 -35.17 9.32 1.28
N LEU A 24 -34.46 10.04 0.41
CA LEU A 24 -35.06 10.91 -0.60
C LEU A 24 -35.94 10.09 -1.56
N SER A 25 -35.43 8.96 -2.06
CA SER A 25 -36.18 8.05 -2.94
C SER A 25 -37.45 7.53 -2.25
N ALA A 26 -37.33 7.03 -1.02
CA ALA A 26 -38.46 6.54 -0.23
C ALA A 26 -39.50 7.62 0.05
N THR A 27 -39.06 8.86 0.33
CA THR A 27 -39.95 9.99 0.60
C THR A 27 -40.78 10.36 -0.64
N ILE A 28 -40.14 10.42 -1.82
CA ILE A 28 -40.82 10.71 -3.09
C ILE A 28 -41.82 9.59 -3.41
N LYS A 29 -41.40 8.32 -3.33
CA LYS A 29 -42.27 7.14 -3.55
C LYS A 29 -43.48 7.15 -2.60
N GLY A 30 -43.24 7.50 -1.33
CA GLY A 30 -44.29 7.61 -0.30
C GLY A 30 -45.28 8.73 -0.57
N ALA A 31 -44.80 9.94 -0.91
CA ALA A 31 -45.64 11.09 -1.22
C ALA A 31 -46.55 10.83 -2.43
N THR A 32 -46.03 10.21 -3.49
CA THR A 32 -46.82 9.81 -4.67
C THR A 32 -47.92 8.81 -4.30
N LYS A 33 -47.63 7.82 -3.46
CA LYS A 33 -48.64 6.85 -3.01
C LYS A 33 -49.79 7.52 -2.24
N VAL A 34 -49.47 8.47 -1.36
CA VAL A 34 -50.46 9.23 -0.58
C VAL A 34 -51.29 10.15 -1.48
N ALA A 35 -50.70 10.80 -2.49
CA ALA A 35 -51.45 11.66 -3.41
C ALA A 35 -52.56 10.92 -4.18
N PHE A 36 -52.30 9.67 -4.59
CA PHE A 36 -53.27 8.86 -5.34
C PHE A 36 -54.29 8.10 -4.49
N HIS A 37 -53.90 7.69 -3.28
CA HIS A 37 -54.70 6.77 -2.46
C HIS A 37 -55.10 7.33 -1.10
N GLY A 38 -54.61 8.50 -0.72
CA GLY A 38 -54.81 9.11 0.59
C GLY A 38 -56.08 9.96 0.71
N ASN A 39 -56.74 10.32 -0.39
CA ASN A 39 -58.01 11.05 -0.36
C ASN A 39 -58.96 10.68 -1.51
N LEU A 40 -60.26 10.94 -1.31
CA LEU A 40 -61.33 10.53 -2.21
C LEU A 40 -61.22 11.17 -3.60
N VAL A 41 -60.80 12.43 -3.68
CA VAL A 41 -60.68 13.19 -4.94
C VAL A 41 -59.52 12.66 -5.80
N GLY A 42 -58.36 12.41 -5.19
CA GLY A 42 -57.21 11.79 -5.87
C GLY A 42 -57.52 10.39 -6.39
N SER A 43 -58.25 9.60 -5.61
CA SER A 43 -58.69 8.24 -6.00
C SER A 43 -59.73 8.24 -7.13
N LEU A 44 -60.52 9.31 -7.27
CA LEU A 44 -61.45 9.46 -8.39
C LEU A 44 -60.71 9.92 -9.66
N ILE A 45 -59.83 10.92 -9.55
CA ILE A 45 -59.04 11.37 -10.70
C ILE A 45 -58.19 10.22 -11.26
N SER A 46 -57.58 9.41 -10.39
CA SER A 46 -56.79 8.24 -10.79
C SER A 46 -57.58 7.23 -11.60
N LYS A 47 -58.79 6.88 -11.15
CA LYS A 47 -59.65 5.86 -11.76
C LYS A 47 -60.21 6.27 -13.12
N PHE A 48 -60.36 7.57 -13.39
CA PHE A 48 -61.12 8.05 -14.55
C PHE A 48 -60.30 8.78 -15.63
N THR A 49 -59.03 9.11 -15.41
CA THR A 49 -58.29 10.01 -16.32
C THR A 49 -56.92 9.52 -16.82
N GLY A 50 -56.43 8.36 -16.36
CA GLY A 50 -55.07 7.88 -16.68
C GLY A 50 -53.95 8.81 -16.20
N PHE A 51 -54.28 9.78 -15.34
CA PHE A 51 -53.36 10.75 -14.77
C PHE A 51 -52.27 10.09 -13.92
N ASP A 52 -52.60 8.98 -13.27
CA ASP A 52 -51.66 8.16 -12.49
C ASP A 52 -50.48 7.67 -13.30
N ASP A 53 -50.69 7.24 -14.54
CA ASP A 53 -49.62 6.67 -15.36
C ASP A 53 -48.62 7.75 -15.78
N LYS A 54 -49.12 8.96 -16.07
CA LYS A 54 -48.26 10.13 -16.37
C LYS A 54 -47.42 10.53 -15.17
N ILE A 55 -48.03 10.61 -13.98
CA ILE A 55 -47.30 11.01 -12.77
C ILE A 55 -46.34 9.91 -12.32
N LYS A 56 -46.73 8.62 -12.37
CA LYS A 56 -45.83 7.51 -12.09
C LYS A 56 -44.63 7.52 -13.04
N SER A 57 -44.86 7.78 -14.33
CA SER A 57 -43.77 7.90 -15.30
C SER A 57 -42.83 9.07 -14.96
N LEU A 58 -43.36 10.24 -14.61
CA LEU A 58 -42.54 11.39 -14.20
C LEU A 58 -41.76 11.12 -12.91
N VAL A 59 -42.39 10.48 -11.94
CA VAL A 59 -41.77 10.09 -10.66
C VAL A 59 -40.67 9.06 -10.89
N ASN A 60 -40.92 8.02 -11.68
CA ASN A 60 -39.91 7.02 -12.01
C ASN A 60 -38.73 7.65 -12.75
N ASN A 61 -38.97 8.47 -13.79
CA ASN A 61 -37.89 9.16 -14.52
C ASN A 61 -37.03 10.06 -13.61
N ALA A 62 -37.60 10.61 -12.54
CA ALA A 62 -36.86 11.42 -11.57
C ALA A 62 -36.13 10.57 -10.52
N LEU A 63 -36.66 9.38 -10.19
CA LEU A 63 -36.11 8.45 -9.21
C LEU A 63 -35.02 7.56 -9.78
N ASP A 64 -35.10 7.18 -11.05
CA ASP A 64 -34.13 6.31 -11.73
C ASP A 64 -32.67 6.80 -11.53
N PRO A 65 -32.32 8.07 -11.82
CA PRO A 65 -30.95 8.54 -11.58
C PRO A 65 -30.58 8.60 -10.09
N LEU A 66 -31.54 8.81 -9.20
CA LEU A 66 -31.30 8.86 -7.75
C LEU A 66 -30.99 7.46 -7.20
N ASP A 67 -31.78 6.47 -7.61
CA ASP A 67 -31.61 5.07 -7.25
C ASP A 67 -30.30 4.51 -7.85
N GLU A 68 -29.95 4.90 -9.08
CA GLU A 68 -28.67 4.54 -9.71
C GLU A 68 -27.46 5.10 -8.91
N ILE A 69 -27.51 6.37 -8.51
CA ILE A 69 -26.43 6.97 -7.70
C ILE A 69 -26.35 6.28 -6.34
N ALA A 70 -27.49 5.97 -5.70
CA ALA A 70 -27.51 5.25 -4.42
C ALA A 70 -26.83 3.87 -4.53
N ALA A 71 -27.17 3.10 -5.56
CA ALA A 71 -26.57 1.78 -5.83
C ALA A 71 -25.07 1.87 -6.12
N ASN A 72 -24.63 2.91 -6.84
CA ASN A 72 -23.22 3.15 -7.11
C ASN A 72 -22.45 3.51 -5.82
N VAL A 73 -23.00 4.39 -4.98
CA VAL A 73 -22.41 4.76 -3.69
C VAL A 73 -22.33 3.56 -2.76
N GLU A 74 -23.37 2.73 -2.69
CA GLU A 74 -23.39 1.49 -1.92
C GLU A 74 -22.28 0.53 -2.39
N SER A 75 -22.13 0.36 -3.70
CA SER A 75 -21.09 -0.51 -4.29
C SER A 75 -19.69 -0.03 -3.93
N ILE A 76 -19.45 1.29 -3.99
CA ILE A 76 -18.17 1.90 -3.58
C ILE A 76 -17.95 1.71 -2.08
N ARG A 77 -18.97 1.94 -1.25
CA ARG A 77 -18.88 1.72 0.21
C ARG A 77 -18.50 0.30 0.53
N LYS A 78 -19.15 -0.69 -0.10
CA LYS A 78 -18.83 -2.12 0.07
C LYS A 78 -17.38 -2.40 -0.32
N ALA A 79 -16.91 -1.86 -1.44
CA ALA A 79 -15.51 -2.02 -1.86
C ALA A 79 -14.52 -1.40 -0.85
N VAL A 80 -14.84 -0.22 -0.29
CA VAL A 80 -14.05 0.41 0.77
C VAL A 80 -14.06 -0.44 2.05
N GLY A 81 -15.22 -0.96 2.45
CA GLY A 81 -15.34 -1.86 3.61
C GLY A 81 -14.55 -3.16 3.45
N SER A 82 -14.56 -3.75 2.24
CA SER A 82 -13.69 -4.89 1.90
C SER A 82 -12.21 -4.50 1.99
N LEU A 83 -11.83 -3.34 1.43
CA LEU A 83 -10.45 -2.86 1.53
C LEU A 83 -10.00 -2.67 2.98
N ILE A 84 -10.84 -2.10 3.85
CA ILE A 84 -10.56 -1.95 5.28
C ILE A 84 -10.37 -3.31 5.94
N THR A 85 -11.27 -4.25 5.66
CA THR A 85 -11.25 -5.61 6.22
C THR A 85 -9.99 -6.36 5.80
N ASP A 86 -9.63 -6.26 4.52
CA ASP A 86 -8.51 -6.98 3.92
C ASP A 86 -7.19 -6.22 4.03
N TYR A 87 -7.19 -4.98 4.53
CA TYR A 87 -6.00 -4.13 4.65
C TYR A 87 -4.84 -4.79 5.39
N PRO A 88 -5.04 -5.51 6.52
CA PRO A 88 -3.94 -6.19 7.20
C PRO A 88 -3.30 -7.29 6.33
N THR A 89 -4.12 -8.03 5.60
CA THR A 89 -3.67 -9.07 4.67
C THR A 89 -2.93 -8.46 3.48
N LEU A 90 -3.47 -7.38 2.90
CA LEU A 90 -2.80 -6.61 1.85
C LEU A 90 -1.44 -6.10 2.33
N LEU A 91 -1.37 -5.50 3.52
CA LEU A 91 -0.11 -5.03 4.08
C LEU A 91 0.90 -6.17 4.28
N THR A 92 0.43 -7.33 4.77
CA THR A 92 1.26 -8.52 4.94
C THR A 92 1.80 -9.03 3.60
N ASN A 93 0.95 -9.06 2.57
CA ASN A 93 1.32 -9.52 1.22
C ASN A 93 2.20 -8.52 0.47
N PHE A 94 2.03 -7.21 0.73
CA PHE A 94 2.85 -6.15 0.12
C PHE A 94 4.17 -5.93 0.86
N LYS A 95 4.28 -6.34 2.12
CA LYS A 95 5.49 -6.17 2.93
C LYS A 95 6.74 -6.71 2.22
N PRO A 96 6.78 -7.92 1.62
CA PRO A 96 7.94 -8.39 0.89
C PRO A 96 8.33 -7.51 -0.30
N TYR A 97 7.37 -6.89 -0.99
CA TYR A 97 7.65 -6.00 -2.13
C TYR A 97 8.17 -4.63 -1.67
N PHE A 98 7.63 -4.10 -0.57
CA PHE A 98 8.16 -2.89 0.05
C PHE A 98 9.55 -3.14 0.62
N ASP A 99 9.73 -4.26 1.33
CA ASP A 99 11.02 -4.71 1.82
C ASP A 99 11.98 -4.90 0.65
N ASN A 100 11.57 -5.50 -0.45
CA ASN A 100 12.40 -5.65 -1.64
C ASN A 100 12.69 -4.29 -2.30
N ALA A 101 11.75 -3.35 -2.41
CA ALA A 101 12.00 -2.04 -3.01
C ALA A 101 12.89 -1.13 -2.14
N VAL A 102 12.76 -1.20 -0.81
CA VAL A 102 13.55 -0.43 0.15
C VAL A 102 14.90 -1.10 0.43
N PHE A 103 14.90 -2.43 0.55
CA PHE A 103 16.05 -3.27 0.87
C PHE A 103 16.61 -4.04 -0.33
N GLN A 104 16.23 -3.81 -1.59
CA GLN A 104 17.15 -4.13 -2.71
C GLN A 104 18.39 -3.25 -2.67
N LYS A 105 18.37 -2.20 -1.84
CA LYS A 105 19.58 -1.51 -1.37
C LYS A 105 20.35 -2.30 -0.29
N SER A 106 19.89 -3.47 0.17
CA SER A 106 20.53 -4.30 1.22
C SER A 106 21.75 -5.10 0.76
N ASP A 107 22.29 -4.79 -0.41
CA ASP A 107 23.74 -4.79 -0.57
C ASP A 107 24.46 -4.07 0.58
N TYR A 108 23.81 -3.21 1.38
CA TYR A 108 24.42 -2.65 2.59
C TYR A 108 25.03 -3.66 3.56
N HIS A 109 24.50 -4.87 3.75
CA HIS A 109 25.16 -5.83 4.64
C HIS A 109 26.43 -6.42 3.99
N ASN A 110 26.33 -6.81 2.73
CA ASN A 110 27.46 -7.36 1.97
C ASN A 110 28.51 -6.28 1.70
N VAL A 111 28.13 -5.08 1.27
CA VAL A 111 28.98 -3.89 1.10
C VAL A 111 29.60 -3.46 2.43
N TYR A 112 28.86 -3.50 3.55
CA TYR A 112 29.44 -3.23 4.87
C TYR A 112 30.49 -4.27 5.24
N LEU A 113 30.20 -5.55 5.05
CA LEU A 113 31.14 -6.64 5.30
C LEU A 113 32.37 -6.52 4.39
N TYR A 114 32.19 -6.33 3.09
CA TYR A 114 33.28 -6.15 2.13
C TYR A 114 34.11 -4.91 2.44
N ASN A 115 33.49 -3.78 2.81
CA ASN A 115 34.23 -2.58 3.23
C ASN A 115 35.00 -2.80 4.53
N GLN A 116 34.42 -3.48 5.52
CA GLN A 116 35.11 -3.80 6.78
C GLN A 116 36.32 -4.72 6.55
N VAL A 117 36.14 -5.77 5.74
CA VAL A 117 37.24 -6.68 5.42
C VAL A 117 38.31 -5.95 4.59
N ALA A 118 37.93 -5.12 3.62
CA ALA A 118 38.87 -4.31 2.84
C ALA A 118 39.64 -3.31 3.72
N LEU A 119 38.99 -2.68 4.70
CA LEU A 119 39.65 -1.78 5.66
C LEU A 119 40.64 -2.53 6.56
N ASN A 120 40.27 -3.71 7.06
CA ASN A 120 41.17 -4.53 7.87
C ASN A 120 42.40 -4.98 7.07
N ILE A 121 42.21 -5.45 5.83
CA ILE A 121 43.32 -5.83 4.95
C ILE A 121 44.24 -4.63 4.70
N LEU A 122 43.68 -3.44 4.44
CA LEU A 122 44.46 -2.23 4.22
C LEU A 122 45.32 -1.86 5.44
N GLN A 123 44.77 -1.94 6.65
CA GLN A 123 45.49 -1.66 7.90
C GLN A 123 46.58 -2.70 8.18
N GLU A 124 46.29 -3.98 7.95
CA GLU A 124 47.29 -5.06 8.07
C GLU A 124 48.44 -4.87 7.09
N MET A 125 48.15 -4.48 5.85
CA MET A 125 49.16 -4.20 4.83
C MET A 125 50.04 -3.00 5.23
N ASP A 126 49.46 -1.92 5.75
CA ASP A 126 50.21 -0.74 6.18
C ASP A 126 51.19 -1.03 7.32
N LEU A 127 50.72 -1.72 8.37
CA LEU A 127 51.58 -2.16 9.48
C LEU A 127 52.71 -3.08 9.01
N LEU A 128 52.40 -4.01 8.10
CA LEU A 128 53.37 -4.96 7.57
C LEU A 128 54.42 -4.28 6.70
N PHE A 129 54.02 -3.38 5.79
CA PHE A 129 54.99 -2.66 4.96
C PHE A 129 55.91 -1.77 5.81
N SER A 130 55.39 -1.18 6.89
CA SER A 130 56.19 -0.44 7.86
C SER A 130 57.23 -1.35 8.55
N ASP A 131 56.83 -2.56 8.96
CA ASP A 131 57.74 -3.55 9.57
C ASP A 131 58.77 -4.07 8.55
N ILE A 132 58.37 -4.34 7.31
CA ILE A 132 59.27 -4.75 6.22
C ILE A 132 60.30 -3.67 5.91
N VAL A 133 59.89 -2.39 5.84
CA VAL A 133 60.82 -1.26 5.63
C VAL A 133 61.85 -1.23 6.76
N THR A 134 61.41 -1.44 7.99
CA THR A 134 62.28 -1.50 9.18
C THR A 134 63.21 -2.71 9.14
N GLN A 135 62.70 -3.89 8.78
CA GLN A 135 63.47 -5.13 8.73
C GLN A 135 64.40 -5.20 7.52
N LEU A 136 64.06 -4.63 6.36
CA LEU A 136 64.98 -4.57 5.21
C LEU A 136 66.14 -3.61 5.45
N ALA A 137 65.96 -2.62 6.32
CA ALA A 137 67.04 -1.75 6.77
C ALA A 137 68.08 -2.47 7.63
N HIS A 138 67.70 -3.55 8.35
CA HIS A 138 68.56 -4.19 9.37
C HIS A 138 68.78 -5.72 9.23
N HIS A 139 67.85 -6.47 8.62
CA HIS A 139 67.74 -7.94 8.61
C HIS A 139 67.07 -8.51 7.32
N LYS A 140 67.76 -8.39 6.19
CA LYS A 140 67.22 -8.63 4.83
C LYS A 140 66.62 -10.02 4.53
N ALA A 141 67.12 -11.10 5.14
CA ALA A 141 66.62 -12.46 4.85
C ALA A 141 65.28 -12.76 5.54
N ASN A 142 65.13 -12.38 6.81
CA ASN A 142 63.91 -12.65 7.58
C ASN A 142 62.71 -11.86 7.05
N ALA A 143 62.94 -10.65 6.53
CA ALA A 143 61.90 -9.83 5.92
C ALA A 143 61.26 -10.51 4.69
N ILE A 144 62.03 -11.25 3.90
CA ILE A 144 61.54 -11.93 2.69
C ILE A 144 60.63 -13.11 3.04
N ASP A 145 60.97 -13.89 4.06
CA ASP A 145 60.15 -15.01 4.52
C ASP A 145 58.83 -14.54 5.16
N ALA A 146 58.89 -13.46 5.94
CA ALA A 146 57.69 -12.82 6.52
C ALA A 146 56.73 -12.32 5.43
N LEU A 147 57.27 -11.67 4.38
CA LEU A 147 56.51 -11.21 3.21
C LEU A 147 55.79 -12.38 2.51
N CYS A 148 56.48 -13.51 2.35
CA CYS A 148 55.94 -14.69 1.69
C CYS A 148 54.80 -15.34 2.50
N ALA A 149 54.95 -15.45 3.81
CA ALA A 149 53.92 -15.99 4.69
C ALA A 149 52.63 -15.14 4.67
N VAL A 150 52.77 -13.82 4.71
CA VAL A 150 51.62 -12.91 4.76
C VAL A 150 50.94 -12.76 3.41
N SER A 151 51.70 -12.76 2.31
CA SER A 151 51.13 -12.80 0.95
C SER A 151 50.19 -13.99 0.73
N LYS A 152 50.45 -15.13 1.39
CA LYS A 152 49.57 -16.29 1.36
C LYS A 152 48.29 -16.07 2.18
N ASN A 153 48.37 -15.39 3.32
CA ASN A 153 47.21 -15.06 4.15
C ASN A 153 46.30 -14.04 3.47
N VAL A 154 46.85 -12.97 2.89
CA VAL A 154 46.08 -11.98 2.10
C VAL A 154 45.38 -12.65 0.93
N LYS A 155 46.06 -13.54 0.19
CA LYS A 155 45.45 -14.33 -0.89
C LYS A 155 44.32 -15.25 -0.40
N GLY A 156 44.41 -15.78 0.83
CA GLY A 156 43.34 -16.55 1.46
C GLY A 156 42.12 -15.68 1.77
N ASN A 157 42.34 -14.50 2.36
CA ASN A 157 41.28 -13.55 2.70
C ASN A 157 40.58 -12.98 1.46
N MET A 158 41.30 -12.77 0.36
CA MET A 158 40.70 -12.35 -0.91
C MET A 158 39.74 -13.40 -1.50
N LYS A 159 39.96 -14.70 -1.27
CA LYS A 159 39.03 -15.75 -1.70
C LYS A 159 37.73 -15.76 -0.89
N LEU A 160 37.79 -15.41 0.39
CA LEU A 160 36.61 -15.24 1.25
C LEU A 160 35.74 -14.03 0.84
N LEU A 161 36.28 -13.11 0.04
CA LEU A 161 35.54 -11.98 -0.54
C LEU A 161 34.87 -12.31 -1.88
N ASP A 162 35.28 -13.39 -2.55
CA ASP A 162 34.88 -13.75 -3.93
C ASP A 162 33.77 -14.83 -3.96
N GLU A 163 33.35 -15.33 -2.79
CA GLU A 163 32.19 -16.21 -2.56
C GLU A 163 31.03 -15.43 -1.91
#